data_AF-A0A1Q9WWV4-F1
#
_entry.id   AF-A0A1Q9WWV4-F1
#
_cell.length_a   1.000
_cell.length_b   1.000
_cell.length_c   1.000
_cell.angle_alpha   90.00
_cell.angle_beta   90.00
_cell.angle_gamma   90.00
#
_symmetry.space_group_name_H-M   'P 1'
#
loop_
_entity.id
_entity.type
_entity.pdbx_description
1 polymer ?
#
loop_
_entity_poly.entity_id
_entity_poly.type
_entity_poly.pdbx_seq_one_letter_code
_entity_poly.pdbx_strand_id
1 'polypeptide(L)' 'MSVLSFRVEELLAQQLDQLAAATDRDRQYHLKRALVRYVEAESWHLQAISEGIADADAGKLTDLDAVKAKWEKRAERSTD' A
#
# COMPACT_ATOMS: atom_id res chain seq x y z
N MET A 1 -8.91 16.86 16.86
CA MET A 1 -7.93 15.81 17.20
C MET A 1 -8.74 14.57 17.55
N SER A 2 -8.49 13.44 16.88
CA SER A 2 -9.17 12.17 17.17
C SER A 2 -8.23 11.26 17.96
N VAL A 3 -8.78 10.49 18.90
CA VAL A 3 -8.03 9.50 19.68
C VAL A 3 -8.41 8.11 19.17
N LEU A 4 -7.41 7.30 18.86
CA LEU A 4 -7.58 5.90 18.49
C LEU A 4 -7.12 5.02 19.65
N SER A 5 -7.95 4.06 20.04
CA SER A 5 -7.63 3.03 21.03
C SER A 5 -7.91 1.66 20.42
N PHE A 6 -6.95 0.76 20.52
CA PHE A 6 -7.05 -0.59 19.99
C PHE A 6 -6.29 -1.55 20.91
N ARG A 7 -6.68 -2.83 20.87
CA ARG A 7 -5.98 -3.88 21.61
C ARG A 7 -4.74 -4.31 20.83
N VAL A 8 -3.67 -4.57 21.54
CA VAL A 8 -2.42 -5.11 21.01
C VAL A 8 -2.00 -6.30 21.85
N GLU A 9 -1.28 -7.23 21.22
CA GLU A 9 -0.63 -8.31 21.95
C GLU A 9 0.47 -7.74 22.87
N GLU A 10 0.60 -8.33 24.05
CA GLU A 10 1.55 -7.88 25.08
C GLU A 10 2.98 -7.83 24.54
N LEU A 11 3.39 -8.85 23.77
CA LEU A 11 4.72 -8.91 23.18
C LEU A 11 4.98 -7.73 22.23
N LEU A 12 3.99 -7.36 21.41
CA LEU A 12 4.12 -6.23 20.48
C LEU A 12 4.23 -4.90 21.24
N ALA A 13 3.48 -4.74 22.34
CA ALA A 13 3.59 -3.56 23.19
C ALA A 13 5.00 -3.42 23.78
N GLN A 14 5.59 -4.52 24.25
CA GLN A 14 6.96 -4.54 24.78
C GLN A 14 8.02 -4.23 23.71
N GLN A 15 7.85 -4.74 22.49
CA GLN A 15 8.74 -4.40 21.36
C GLN A 15 8.66 -2.91 21.03
N LEU A 16 7.46 -2.32 21.06
CA LEU A 16 7.27 -0.89 20.84
C LEU A 16 7.93 -0.06 21.95
N ASP A 17 7.89 -0.52 23.20
CA ASP A 17 8.58 0.13 24.33
C ASP A 17 10.10 0.15 24.16
N GLN A 18 10.67 -0.98 23.76
CA GLN A 18 12.10 -1.07 23.49
C GLN A 18 12.52 -0.13 22.35
N LEU A 19 11.72 -0.07 21.29
CA LEU A 19 11.96 0.83 20.17
C LEU A 19 11.86 2.31 20.59
N ALA A 20 10.85 2.65 21.39
CA ALA A 20 10.69 3.99 21.95
C ALA A 20 11.92 4.42 22.76
N ALA A 21 12.36 3.57 23.70
CA ALA A 21 13.53 3.81 24.54
C ALA A 21 14.82 3.95 23.72
N ALA A 22 15.05 3.04 22.76
CA ALA A 22 16.26 3.05 21.93
C ALA A 22 16.38 4.25 20.99
N THR A 23 15.26 4.92 20.68
CA THR A 23 15.21 6.04 19.73
C THR A 23 14.99 7.40 20.39
N ASP A 24 14.86 7.44 21.73
CA ASP A 24 14.49 8.64 22.49
C ASP A 24 13.21 9.30 21.95
N ARG A 25 12.20 8.46 21.66
CA ARG A 25 10.89 8.88 21.15
C ARG A 25 9.78 8.17 21.89
N ASP A 26 8.62 8.81 22.01
CA ASP A 26 7.46 8.17 22.61
C ASP A 26 6.81 7.12 21.68
N ARG A 27 5.89 6.33 22.25
CA ARG A 27 5.10 5.35 21.48
C ARG A 27 4.28 6.02 20.39
N GLN A 28 3.77 7.23 20.63
CA GLN A 28 2.87 7.93 19.71
C GLN A 28 3.57 8.30 18.41
N TYR A 29 4.84 8.71 18.47
CA TYR A 29 5.68 8.99 17.32
C TYR A 29 5.79 7.76 16.40
N HIS A 30 6.12 6.60 16.96
CA HIS A 30 6.26 5.36 16.20
C HIS A 30 4.93 4.86 15.65
N LEU A 31 3.86 4.90 16.45
CA LEU A 31 2.52 4.52 16.01
C LEU A 31 2.02 5.41 14.88
N LYS A 32 2.19 6.73 14.99
CA LYS A 32 1.84 7.68 13.93
C LYS A 32 2.64 7.40 12.66
N ARG A 33 3.95 7.19 12.79
CA ARG A 33 4.82 6.90 11.65
C ARG A 33 4.44 5.60 10.95
N ALA A 34 4.16 4.55 11.71
CA ALA A 34 3.72 3.26 11.17
C ALA A 34 2.36 3.40 10.47
N LEU A 35 1.40 4.08 11.08
CA LEU A 35 0.07 4.30 10.52
C LEU A 35 0.11 5.10 9.21
N VAL A 36 0.89 6.19 9.16
CA VAL A 36 1.06 6.98 7.93
C VAL A 36 1.63 6.11 6.82
N ARG A 37 2.70 5.36 7.09
CA ARG A 37 3.31 4.48 6.09
C ARG A 37 2.36 3.39 5.60
N TYR A 38 1.60 2.79 6.51
CA TYR A 38 0.61 1.78 6.15
C TYR A 38 -0.49 2.36 5.28
N VAL A 39 -1.09 3.48 5.69
CA VAL A 39 -2.16 4.12 4.94
C VAL A 39 -1.66 4.58 3.57
N GLU A 40 -0.49 5.19 3.46
CA GLU A 40 0.10 5.58 2.17
C GLU A 40 0.32 4.35 1.27
N ALA A 41 0.84 3.25 1.82
CA ALA A 41 1.09 2.02 1.09
C ALA A 41 -0.19 1.28 0.65
N GLU A 42 -1.32 1.46 1.34
CA GLU A 42 -2.59 0.83 0.96
C GLU A 42 -3.48 1.76 0.13
N SER A 43 -3.35 3.06 0.30
CA SER A 43 -4.23 4.04 -0.36
C SER A 43 -4.01 4.09 -1.87
N TRP A 44 -2.81 3.77 -2.36
CA TRP A 44 -2.58 3.74 -3.81
C TRP A 44 -3.47 2.70 -4.50
N HIS A 45 -3.73 1.55 -3.87
CA HIS A 45 -4.62 0.52 -4.42
C HIS A 45 -6.04 1.07 -4.60
N LEU A 46 -6.55 1.74 -3.57
CA LEU A 46 -7.89 2.33 -3.59
C LEU A 46 -8.01 3.39 -4.67
N GLN A 47 -6.97 4.24 -4.81
CA GLN A 47 -6.91 5.26 -5.84
C GLN A 47 -6.86 4.64 -7.24
N ALA A 48 -6.00 3.64 -7.46
CA ALA A 48 -5.87 2.96 -8.74
C ALA A 48 -7.15 2.23 -9.16
N ILE A 49 -7.88 1.62 -8.21
CA ILE A 49 -9.19 1.02 -8.48
C ILE A 49 -10.19 2.09 -8.89
N SER A 50 -10.26 3.20 -8.15
CA SER A 50 -11.17 4.30 -8.47
C SER A 50 -10.88 4.90 -9.85
N GLU A 51 -9.61 5.06 -10.20
CA GLU A 51 -9.18 5.55 -11.52
C GLU A 51 -9.55 4.56 -12.63
N GLY A 52 -9.29 3.26 -12.42
CA GLY A 52 -9.64 2.23 -13.39
C GLY A 52 -11.14 2.14 -13.67
N ILE A 53 -11.98 2.30 -12.63
CA ILE A 53 -13.44 2.38 -12.78
C ILE A 53 -13.83 3.60 -13.60
N ALA A 54 -13.29 4.78 -13.27
CA ALA A 54 -13.60 6.02 -13.98
C ALA A 54 -13.15 5.99 -15.46
N ASP A 55 -12.01 5.38 -15.75
CA ASP A 55 -11.53 5.20 -17.12
C ASP A 55 -12.40 4.21 -17.91
N ALA A 56 -12.87 3.13 -17.27
CA ALA A 56 -13.81 2.19 -17.88
C ALA A 56 -15.16 2.86 -18.21
N ASP A 57 -15.71 3.62 -17.27
CA ASP A 57 -16.96 4.38 -17.45
C ASP A 57 -16.82 5.44 -18.55
N ALA A 58 -15.64 6.04 -18.69
CA ALA A 58 -15.30 6.98 -19.76
C ALA A 58 -14.98 6.29 -21.11
N GLY A 59 -15.04 4.96 -21.18
CA GLY A 59 -14.74 4.19 -22.39
C GLY A 59 -13.26 4.16 -22.77
N LYS A 60 -12.34 4.56 -21.89
CA LYS A 60 -10.88 4.49 -22.08
C LYS A 60 -10.36 3.06 -21.85
N LEU A 61 -10.97 2.11 -22.55
CA LEU A 61 -10.61 0.71 -22.50
C LEU A 61 -9.66 0.37 -23.64
N THR A 62 -8.94 -0.73 -23.49
CA THR A 62 -8.11 -1.29 -24.56
C THR A 62 -8.61 -2.69 -24.89
N ASP A 63 -8.53 -3.04 -26.17
CA ASP A 63 -8.89 -4.35 -26.66
C ASP A 63 -7.96 -5.45 -26.09
N LEU A 64 -8.58 -6.53 -25.62
CA LEU A 64 -7.88 -7.60 -24.93
C LEU A 64 -6.91 -8.35 -25.86
N ASP A 65 -7.29 -8.55 -27.13
CA ASP A 65 -6.46 -9.30 -28.08
C ASP A 65 -5.20 -8.51 -28.44
N ALA A 66 -5.31 -7.18 -28.56
CA ALA A 66 -4.15 -6.31 -28.73
C ALA A 66 -3.17 -6.38 -27.55
N VAL A 67 -3.68 -6.49 -26.31
CA VAL A 67 -2.84 -6.62 -25.10
C VAL A 67 -2.11 -7.96 -25.07
N LYS A 68 -2.81 -9.07 -25.35
CA LYS A 68 -2.23 -10.41 -25.40
C LYS A 68 -1.09 -10.49 -26.42
N ALA A 69 -1.33 -10.02 -27.63
CA ALA A 69 -0.31 -10.01 -28.69
C ALA A 69 0.93 -9.19 -28.29
N LYS A 70 0.76 -8.10 -27.52
CA LYS A 70 1.89 -7.31 -27.00
C LYS A 70 2.70 -8.07 -25.94
N TRP A 71 2.03 -8.85 -25.08
CA TRP A 71 2.70 -9.66 -24.05
C TRP A 71 3.46 -10.83 -24.64
N GLU A 72 2.89 -11.55 -25.62
CA GLU A 72 3.56 -12.63 -26.35
C GLU A 72 4.88 -12.13 -26.97
N LYS A 73 4.81 -11.01 -27.72
CA LYS A 73 6.00 -10.36 -28.29
C LYS A 73 7.02 -9.88 -27.25
N ARG A 74 6.61 -9.62 -26.01
CA ARG A 74 7.52 -9.24 -24.93
C ARG A 74 8.19 -10.46 -24.33
N ALA A 75 7.47 -11.56 -24.18
CA ALA A 75 8.02 -12.82 -23.69
C ALA A 75 9.10 -13.36 -24.66
N GLU A 76 8.82 -13.36 -25.97
CA GLU A 76 9.78 -13.79 -27.00
C GLU A 76 11.11 -13.03 -26.93
N ARG A 77 11.07 -11.72 -26.67
CA ARG A 77 12.25 -10.84 -26.54
C ARG A 77 13.00 -10.94 -25.22
N SER A 78 12.41 -11.58 -24.21
CA SER A 78 13.04 -11.75 -22.89
C SER A 78 13.85 -13.05 -22.79
N THR A 79 13.84 -13.86 -23.84
CA THR A 79 14.50 -15.17 -23.93
C THR A 79 15.87 -15.13 -24.63
N ASP A 80 16.37 -13.94 -24.98
CA ASP A 80 17.77 -13.65 -25.37
C ASP A 80 18.51 -12.96 -24.21
#